data_AF-A0A3D4LLV8-F1
#
_entry.id   AF-A0A3D4LLV8-F1
#
_cell.length_a   1.000
_cell.length_b   1.000
_cell.length_c   1.000
_cell.angle_alpha   90.00
_cell.angle_beta   90.00
_cell.angle_gamma   90.00
#
_symmetry.space_group_name_H-M   'P 1'
#
loop_
_entity.id
_entity.type
_entity.pdbx_description
1 polymer ?
#
loop_
_entity_poly.entity_id
_entity_poly.type
_entity_poly.pdbx_seq_one_letter_code
_entity_poly.pdbx_strand_id
1 'polypeptide(L)'
;GVNESYIYTGNIITPEPIVEYENVILEKDRDYAVQYRDNIWVGTAEIVITFIGIYSGSVTRNFKILSKTYNLGPEGNEAAVTGTVDSNGTLTITGSGPMGDYETESPLKNYPNIKSVVINNGMTTIGSYVFFYLYNLESVTIPSSVTNIKNDAFRYCTKLNSVTFEDGSKLQIIGDDAFDTCSALKSITIPSSVESIGNSAFYGCSSLAAIVNYCSNNQIIGNNAFVTGTAGTKIATAYNSNLNFIHAAQSAGYTIEYFPFYTVSFDANGGETPSPVSKFVNDSGTYGDLAVVIRTGYTFNGWFTALTGGTKVETTTTINNSDHTLYARWTINQYNISFDSAGGTPVESITQDYGTAVAVPVNPTKEGHTFKGWQPALPSTVPAENKTHTAQWETNKYTITFDSDGGT
;
A
#
# COMPACT_ATOMS: atom_id res chain seq x y z
N GLY A 1 -10.05 -39.34 -16.73
CA GLY A 1 -9.12 -38.65 -15.81
C GLY A 1 -8.73 -37.30 -16.38
N VAL A 2 -8.43 -36.35 -15.49
CA VAL A 2 -7.82 -35.05 -15.77
C VAL A 2 -6.80 -34.79 -14.65
N ASN A 3 -5.73 -34.02 -14.88
CA ASN A 3 -4.81 -33.69 -13.78
C ASN A 3 -5.54 -32.85 -12.73
N GLU A 4 -5.16 -33.02 -11.46
CA GLU A 4 -5.77 -32.28 -10.35
C GLU A 4 -5.40 -30.79 -10.36
N SER A 5 -4.29 -30.42 -11.02
CA SER A 5 -3.81 -29.05 -11.07
C SER A 5 -3.00 -28.70 -12.32
N TYR A 6 -3.05 -27.42 -12.69
CA TYR A 6 -2.28 -26.79 -13.76
C TYR A 6 -1.69 -25.47 -13.25
N ILE A 7 -0.54 -25.04 -13.79
CA ILE A 7 0.05 -23.72 -13.49
C ILE A 7 -0.60 -22.67 -14.40
N TYR A 8 -0.92 -21.49 -13.86
CA TYR A 8 -1.42 -20.37 -14.63
C TYR A 8 -0.46 -20.00 -15.77
N THR A 9 -0.99 -19.95 -17.00
CA THR A 9 -0.21 -19.73 -18.23
C THR A 9 -0.46 -18.36 -18.86
N GLY A 10 -1.32 -17.53 -18.27
CA GLY A 10 -1.78 -16.30 -18.91
C GLY A 10 -2.98 -16.46 -19.83
N ASN A 11 -3.35 -17.71 -20.15
CA ASN A 11 -4.33 -18.07 -21.16
C ASN A 11 -5.36 -19.06 -20.60
N ILE A 12 -6.40 -19.32 -21.39
CA ILE A 12 -7.41 -20.33 -21.07
C ILE A 12 -6.76 -21.73 -20.95
N ILE A 13 -7.15 -22.49 -19.92
CA ILE A 13 -6.65 -23.83 -19.65
C ILE A 13 -7.75 -24.85 -20.00
N THR A 14 -7.53 -25.64 -21.04
CA THR A 14 -8.51 -26.61 -21.58
C THR A 14 -7.93 -28.03 -21.59
N PRO A 15 -7.78 -28.67 -20.43
CA PRO A 15 -7.16 -29.98 -20.34
C PRO A 15 -8.06 -31.07 -20.93
N GLU A 16 -7.52 -31.89 -21.83
CA GLU A 16 -8.29 -32.95 -22.47
C GLU A 16 -8.59 -34.10 -21.49
N PRO A 17 -9.88 -34.38 -21.22
CA PRO A 17 -10.26 -35.46 -20.32
C PRO A 17 -10.21 -36.81 -21.04
N ILE A 18 -9.69 -37.83 -20.36
CA ILE A 18 -9.93 -39.23 -20.75
C ILE A 18 -11.27 -39.66 -20.17
N VAL A 19 -12.23 -40.03 -21.01
CA VAL A 19 -13.57 -40.45 -20.60
C VAL A 19 -13.73 -41.93 -20.92
N GLU A 20 -14.11 -42.72 -19.92
CA GLU A 20 -14.21 -44.18 -20.02
C GLU A 20 -15.52 -44.67 -19.40
N TYR A 21 -16.17 -45.63 -20.04
CA TYR A 21 -17.34 -46.33 -19.54
C TYR A 21 -17.19 -47.83 -19.79
N GLU A 22 -17.24 -48.65 -18.73
CA GLU A 22 -17.10 -50.12 -18.80
C GLU A 22 -15.91 -50.62 -19.64
N ASN A 23 -14.73 -50.00 -19.47
CA ASN A 23 -13.50 -50.28 -20.24
C ASN A 23 -13.51 -49.83 -21.71
N VAL A 24 -14.50 -49.05 -22.14
CA VAL A 24 -14.53 -48.41 -23.45
C VAL A 24 -14.14 -46.94 -23.31
N ILE A 25 -13.09 -46.52 -24.03
CA ILE A 25 -12.74 -45.10 -24.15
C ILE A 25 -13.75 -44.43 -25.07
N LEU A 26 -14.40 -43.40 -24.55
CA LEU A 26 -15.38 -42.60 -25.28
C LEU A 26 -14.66 -41.55 -26.14
N GLU A 27 -15.28 -41.19 -27.26
CA GLU A 27 -14.76 -40.18 -28.19
C GLU A 27 -15.49 -38.84 -28.01
N LYS A 28 -14.70 -37.76 -27.89
CA LYS A 28 -15.21 -36.40 -27.86
C LYS A 28 -15.98 -36.09 -29.14
N ASP A 29 -17.05 -35.32 -29.01
CA ASP A 29 -17.97 -34.90 -30.08
C ASP A 29 -18.79 -36.04 -30.74
N ARG A 30 -18.48 -37.30 -30.44
CA ARG A 30 -19.30 -38.48 -30.77
C ARG A 30 -20.13 -38.97 -29.57
N ASP A 31 -19.46 -39.18 -28.44
CA ASP A 31 -20.02 -39.82 -27.24
C ASP A 31 -20.21 -38.83 -26.09
N TYR A 32 -19.46 -37.72 -26.09
CA TYR A 32 -19.59 -36.64 -25.11
C TYR A 32 -19.15 -35.29 -25.67
N ALA A 33 -19.69 -34.21 -25.10
CA ALA A 33 -19.23 -32.84 -25.27
C ALA A 33 -18.52 -32.35 -24.00
N VAL A 34 -17.59 -31.41 -24.15
CA VAL A 34 -16.80 -30.84 -23.04
C VAL A 34 -17.06 -29.34 -22.93
N GLN A 35 -17.33 -28.86 -21.72
CA GLN A 35 -17.40 -27.45 -21.38
C GLN A 35 -16.49 -27.14 -20.19
N TYR A 36 -15.95 -25.93 -20.13
CA TYR A 36 -15.11 -25.46 -19.04
C TYR A 36 -15.71 -24.21 -18.39
N ARG A 37 -15.47 -24.02 -17.10
CA ARG A 37 -15.82 -22.81 -16.35
C ARG A 37 -14.64 -22.39 -15.48
N ASP A 38 -14.51 -21.07 -15.27
CA ASP A 38 -13.49 -20.45 -14.41
C ASP A 38 -12.05 -20.91 -14.71
N ASN A 39 -11.76 -21.21 -15.98
CA ASN A 39 -10.55 -21.89 -16.41
C ASN A 39 -9.46 -20.96 -16.98
N ILE A 40 -9.46 -19.69 -16.56
CA ILE A 40 -8.42 -18.72 -16.91
C ILE A 40 -7.57 -18.40 -15.69
N TRP A 41 -8.20 -17.98 -14.59
CA TRP A 41 -7.51 -17.43 -13.42
C TRP A 41 -7.13 -18.49 -12.40
N VAL A 42 -6.22 -18.12 -11.49
CA VAL A 42 -5.86 -18.94 -10.34
C VAL A 42 -7.10 -19.25 -9.51
N GLY A 43 -7.27 -20.49 -9.09
CA GLY A 43 -8.46 -20.90 -8.36
C GLY A 43 -8.89 -22.32 -8.68
N THR A 44 -10.19 -22.56 -8.62
CA THR A 44 -10.80 -23.86 -8.95
C THR A 44 -11.60 -23.70 -10.22
N ALA A 45 -11.23 -24.44 -11.26
CA ALA A 45 -11.92 -24.49 -12.53
C ALA A 45 -12.75 -25.78 -12.63
N GLU A 46 -13.83 -25.72 -13.41
CA GLU A 46 -14.68 -26.89 -13.67
C GLU A 46 -14.50 -27.40 -15.09
N ILE A 47 -14.52 -28.72 -15.24
CA ILE A 47 -14.75 -29.41 -16.50
C ILE A 47 -16.06 -30.18 -16.42
N VAL A 48 -16.97 -29.88 -17.35
CA VAL A 48 -18.28 -30.52 -17.47
C VAL A 48 -18.28 -31.40 -18.70
N ILE A 49 -18.44 -32.69 -18.49
CA ILE A 49 -18.61 -33.70 -19.53
C ILE A 49 -20.10 -33.98 -19.66
N THR A 50 -20.67 -33.68 -20.82
CA THR A 50 -22.07 -33.97 -21.11
C THR A 50 -22.12 -35.11 -22.11
N PHE A 51 -22.69 -36.24 -21.72
CA PHE A 51 -22.79 -37.41 -22.59
C PHE A 51 -23.85 -37.19 -23.68
N ILE A 52 -23.59 -37.71 -24.88
CA ILE A 52 -24.45 -37.59 -26.06
C ILE A 52 -24.57 -38.93 -26.79
N GLY A 53 -25.48 -39.02 -27.76
CA GLY A 53 -25.71 -40.25 -28.53
C GLY A 53 -26.44 -41.32 -27.70
N ILE A 54 -25.83 -42.50 -27.57
CA ILE A 54 -26.39 -43.62 -26.77
C ILE A 54 -26.13 -43.48 -25.27
N TYR A 55 -25.25 -42.55 -24.88
CA TYR A 55 -24.93 -42.24 -23.49
C TYR A 55 -25.78 -41.08 -22.99
N SER A 56 -26.00 -40.99 -21.68
CA SER A 56 -26.81 -39.92 -21.08
C SER A 56 -26.25 -39.46 -19.73
N GLY A 57 -26.64 -38.24 -19.34
CA GLY A 57 -26.20 -37.61 -18.09
C GLY A 57 -24.98 -36.71 -18.28
N SER A 58 -24.40 -36.28 -17.16
CA SER A 58 -23.20 -35.46 -17.14
C SER A 58 -22.32 -35.76 -15.94
N VAL A 59 -21.03 -35.46 -16.08
CA VAL A 59 -20.05 -35.55 -15.00
C VAL A 59 -19.31 -34.23 -14.92
N THR A 60 -19.32 -33.64 -13.73
CA THR A 60 -18.48 -32.48 -13.41
C THR A 60 -17.26 -32.94 -12.62
N ARG A 61 -16.11 -32.38 -12.96
CA ARG A 61 -14.86 -32.51 -12.20
C ARG A 61 -14.22 -31.13 -12.05
N ASN A 62 -13.45 -30.99 -10.99
CA ASN A 62 -12.72 -29.76 -10.70
C ASN A 62 -11.23 -30.00 -10.89
N PHE A 63 -10.52 -28.96 -11.33
CA PHE A 63 -9.06 -28.89 -11.31
C PHE A 63 -8.61 -27.54 -10.77
N LYS A 64 -7.43 -27.50 -10.14
CA LYS A 64 -6.86 -26.27 -9.62
C LYS A 64 -6.01 -25.57 -10.68
N ILE A 65 -6.12 -24.25 -10.75
CA ILE A 65 -5.15 -23.40 -11.44
C ILE A 65 -4.30 -22.74 -10.36
N LEU A 66 -3.02 -23.09 -10.30
CA LEU A 66 -2.08 -22.58 -9.30
C LEU A 66 -1.40 -21.31 -9.81
N SER A 67 -1.10 -20.38 -8.91
CA SER A 67 -0.37 -19.16 -9.27
C SER A 67 1.05 -19.48 -9.72
N LYS A 68 1.59 -18.60 -10.55
CA LYS A 68 2.97 -18.62 -11.00
C LYS A 68 3.67 -17.36 -10.50
N THR A 69 4.87 -17.55 -9.96
CA THR A 69 5.76 -16.44 -9.59
C THR A 69 6.55 -16.00 -10.81
N TYR A 70 6.59 -14.69 -11.04
CA TYR A 70 7.38 -14.04 -12.10
C TYR A 70 8.53 -13.29 -11.47
N ASN A 71 9.74 -13.51 -11.97
CA ASN A 71 10.92 -12.75 -11.58
C ASN A 71 10.98 -11.50 -12.45
N LEU A 72 10.94 -10.34 -11.82
CA LEU A 72 10.80 -9.02 -12.46
C LEU A 72 11.89 -8.04 -11.98
N GLY A 73 12.86 -8.51 -11.20
CA GLY A 73 14.02 -7.73 -10.78
C GLY A 73 14.99 -7.45 -11.94
N PRO A 74 16.06 -6.69 -11.67
CA PRO A 74 17.06 -6.36 -12.68
C PRO A 74 17.90 -7.58 -13.08
N GLU A 75 18.55 -7.50 -14.23
CA GLU A 75 19.47 -8.52 -14.73
C GLU A 75 20.51 -8.89 -13.65
N GLY A 76 20.66 -10.19 -13.40
CA GLY A 76 21.53 -10.72 -12.35
C GLY A 76 20.95 -10.66 -10.93
N ASN A 77 19.73 -10.14 -10.75
CA ASN A 77 18.98 -10.17 -9.49
C ASN A 77 17.46 -10.21 -9.72
N GLU A 78 17.01 -11.05 -10.65
CA GLU A 78 15.63 -11.08 -11.12
C GLU A 78 14.64 -11.48 -10.02
N ALA A 79 15.07 -12.26 -9.03
CA ALA A 79 14.25 -12.72 -7.91
C ALA A 79 14.05 -11.65 -6.80
N ALA A 80 14.74 -10.51 -6.84
CA ALA A 80 14.58 -9.44 -5.84
C ALA A 80 13.22 -8.73 -5.94
N VAL A 81 12.61 -8.77 -7.11
CA VAL A 81 11.25 -8.28 -7.35
C VAL A 81 10.48 -9.39 -8.01
N THR A 82 9.34 -9.77 -7.43
CA THR A 82 8.52 -10.85 -7.97
C THR A 82 7.06 -10.45 -8.11
N GLY A 83 6.37 -11.06 -9.06
CA GLY A 83 4.94 -10.89 -9.28
C GLY A 83 4.17 -12.19 -9.13
N THR A 84 2.96 -12.14 -8.57
CA THR A 84 2.02 -13.27 -8.57
C THR A 84 0.63 -12.80 -8.95
N VAL A 85 -0.10 -13.62 -9.70
CA VAL A 85 -1.47 -13.32 -10.14
C VAL A 85 -2.47 -14.04 -9.25
N ASP A 86 -3.54 -13.33 -8.86
CA ASP A 86 -4.65 -13.87 -8.07
C ASP A 86 -5.83 -14.36 -8.94
N SER A 87 -6.93 -14.76 -8.29
CA SER A 87 -8.16 -15.23 -8.95
C SER A 87 -8.94 -14.13 -9.68
N ASN A 88 -8.64 -12.86 -9.42
CA ASN A 88 -9.32 -11.70 -10.01
C ASN A 88 -8.56 -11.14 -11.23
N GLY A 89 -7.36 -11.66 -11.48
CA GLY A 89 -6.46 -11.16 -12.52
C GLY A 89 -5.63 -9.95 -12.08
N THR A 90 -5.48 -9.76 -10.77
CA THR A 90 -4.56 -8.77 -10.19
C THR A 90 -3.16 -9.37 -10.15
N LEU A 91 -2.19 -8.69 -10.76
CA LEU A 91 -0.77 -8.95 -10.58
C LEU A 91 -0.27 -8.13 -9.38
N THR A 92 0.11 -8.81 -8.29
CA THR A 92 0.74 -8.16 -7.13
C THR A 92 2.25 -8.26 -7.25
N ILE A 93 2.93 -7.12 -7.26
CA ILE A 93 4.38 -7.00 -7.29
C ILE A 93 4.90 -6.84 -5.85
N THR A 94 5.89 -7.65 -5.48
CA THR A 94 6.49 -7.70 -4.14
C THR A 94 8.01 -7.72 -4.23
N GLY A 95 8.69 -7.46 -3.11
CA GLY A 95 10.14 -7.40 -3.03
C GLY A 95 10.64 -6.00 -2.69
N SER A 96 11.85 -5.67 -3.10
CA SER A 96 12.42 -4.33 -2.90
C SER A 96 13.43 -3.96 -3.98
N GLY A 97 13.52 -2.67 -4.31
CA GLY A 97 14.47 -2.14 -5.28
C GLY A 97 13.85 -1.90 -6.66
N PRO A 98 14.67 -1.81 -7.73
CA PRO A 98 14.18 -1.54 -9.07
C PRO A 98 13.59 -2.80 -9.71
N MET A 99 12.54 -2.64 -10.51
CA MET A 99 12.19 -3.63 -11.53
C MET A 99 13.23 -3.62 -12.66
N GLY A 100 13.40 -4.74 -13.34
CA GLY A 100 14.34 -4.87 -14.46
C GLY A 100 13.96 -4.04 -15.67
N ASP A 101 14.99 -3.69 -16.46
CA ASP A 101 14.84 -3.04 -17.75
C ASP A 101 14.86 -4.10 -18.86
N TYR A 102 13.96 -3.98 -19.82
CA TYR A 102 13.86 -4.88 -20.96
C TYR A 102 13.98 -4.06 -22.26
N GLU A 103 14.36 -4.71 -23.37
CA GLU A 103 14.73 -3.99 -24.60
C GLU A 103 13.62 -3.93 -25.66
N THR A 104 12.86 -5.02 -25.84
CA THR A 104 11.89 -5.12 -26.95
C THR A 104 10.53 -5.68 -26.57
N GLU A 105 10.43 -6.38 -25.44
CA GLU A 105 9.20 -7.04 -25.00
C GLU A 105 9.11 -7.11 -23.48
N SER A 106 7.88 -7.08 -22.97
CA SER A 106 7.63 -7.27 -21.55
C SER A 106 7.96 -8.72 -21.13
N PRO A 107 8.52 -8.93 -19.92
CA PRO A 107 8.60 -10.26 -19.31
C PRO A 107 7.21 -10.89 -19.09
N LEU A 108 6.14 -10.09 -19.18
CA LEU A 108 4.75 -10.48 -19.00
C LEU A 108 3.99 -10.68 -20.34
N LYS A 109 4.67 -10.67 -21.50
CA LYS A 109 4.03 -10.77 -22.83
C LYS A 109 3.07 -11.96 -23.00
N ASN A 110 3.32 -13.07 -22.30
CA ASN A 110 2.50 -14.28 -22.37
C ASN A 110 1.29 -14.27 -21.43
N TYR A 111 1.07 -13.17 -20.70
CA TYR A 111 -0.03 -13.01 -19.73
C TYR A 111 -0.94 -11.85 -20.13
N PRO A 112 -1.54 -11.89 -21.35
CA PRO A 112 -2.25 -10.76 -21.93
C PRO A 112 -3.52 -10.38 -21.15
N ASN A 113 -4.01 -11.26 -20.27
CA ASN A 113 -5.28 -11.08 -19.57
C ASN A 113 -5.19 -10.25 -18.28
N ILE A 114 -3.98 -9.93 -17.78
CA ILE A 114 -3.80 -9.19 -16.52
C ILE A 114 -4.64 -7.91 -16.54
N LYS A 115 -5.48 -7.74 -15.52
CA LYS A 115 -6.47 -6.65 -15.44
C LYS A 115 -6.02 -5.50 -14.56
N SER A 116 -5.30 -5.79 -13.49
CA SER A 116 -4.82 -4.78 -12.55
C SER A 116 -3.42 -5.11 -12.09
N VAL A 117 -2.64 -4.07 -11.79
CA VAL A 117 -1.30 -4.20 -11.22
C VAL A 117 -1.26 -3.43 -9.90
N VAL A 118 -0.90 -4.13 -8.83
CA VAL A 118 -0.65 -3.53 -7.52
C VAL A 118 0.84 -3.65 -7.24
N ILE A 119 1.51 -2.51 -7.11
CA ILE A 119 2.94 -2.45 -6.82
C ILE A 119 3.11 -2.13 -5.34
N ASN A 120 3.65 -3.06 -4.56
CA ASN A 120 3.81 -2.84 -3.11
C ASN A 120 4.98 -1.91 -2.78
N ASN A 121 4.89 -1.27 -1.62
CA ASN A 121 5.96 -0.44 -1.06
C ASN A 121 7.31 -1.18 -1.01
N GLY A 122 8.39 -0.44 -1.28
CA GLY A 122 9.75 -0.97 -1.38
C GLY A 122 10.30 -0.98 -2.81
N MET A 123 9.43 -0.81 -3.82
CA MET A 123 9.85 -0.59 -5.20
C MET A 123 10.39 0.83 -5.39
N THR A 124 11.53 0.96 -6.05
CA THR A 124 12.15 2.26 -6.34
C THR A 124 11.98 2.68 -7.80
N THR A 125 11.91 1.72 -8.73
CA THR A 125 11.85 1.98 -10.17
C THR A 125 10.90 1.01 -10.84
N ILE A 126 10.05 1.52 -11.73
CA ILE A 126 9.35 0.72 -12.75
C ILE A 126 10.22 0.73 -14.00
N GLY A 127 10.76 -0.43 -14.35
CA GLY A 127 11.78 -0.59 -15.39
C GLY A 127 11.23 -0.50 -16.81
N SER A 128 12.12 -0.27 -17.77
CA SER A 128 11.72 -0.10 -19.17
C SER A 128 11.00 -1.35 -19.68
N TYR A 129 9.93 -1.17 -20.47
CA TYR A 129 9.13 -2.24 -21.07
C TYR A 129 8.46 -3.24 -20.10
N VAL A 130 8.54 -3.08 -18.77
CA VAL A 130 8.11 -4.14 -17.84
C VAL A 130 6.60 -4.48 -17.94
N PHE A 131 5.74 -3.50 -18.23
CA PHE A 131 4.30 -3.67 -18.48
C PHE A 131 3.90 -3.38 -19.93
N PHE A 132 4.85 -3.40 -20.86
CA PHE A 132 4.62 -3.17 -22.28
C PHE A 132 3.61 -4.17 -22.86
N TYR A 133 2.66 -3.69 -23.67
CA TYR A 133 1.60 -4.47 -24.32
C TYR A 133 0.65 -5.25 -23.39
N LEU A 134 0.47 -4.82 -22.14
CA LEU A 134 -0.61 -5.35 -21.31
C LEU A 134 -1.97 -4.76 -21.74
N TYR A 135 -2.48 -5.20 -22.88
CA TYR A 135 -3.69 -4.68 -23.53
C TYR A 135 -4.96 -4.74 -22.67
N ASN A 136 -5.01 -5.64 -21.68
CA ASN A 136 -6.14 -5.75 -20.75
C ASN A 136 -5.93 -5.09 -19.40
N LEU A 137 -4.78 -4.45 -19.17
CA LEU A 137 -4.53 -3.70 -17.93
C LEU A 137 -5.50 -2.52 -17.86
N GLU A 138 -6.33 -2.47 -16.83
CA GLU A 138 -7.34 -1.44 -16.59
C GLU A 138 -6.88 -0.42 -15.55
N SER A 139 -6.12 -0.84 -14.54
CA SER A 139 -5.65 0.03 -13.46
C SER A 139 -4.26 -0.33 -12.95
N VAL A 140 -3.53 0.69 -12.50
CA VAL A 140 -2.27 0.55 -11.75
C VAL A 140 -2.23 1.50 -10.56
N THR A 141 -1.75 0.98 -9.43
CA THR A 141 -1.43 1.77 -8.23
C THR A 141 0.09 1.79 -8.04
N ILE A 142 0.66 3.00 -8.03
CA ILE A 142 2.10 3.25 -7.95
C ILE A 142 2.43 3.74 -6.54
N PRO A 143 3.26 3.02 -5.78
CA PRO A 143 3.50 3.33 -4.37
C PRO A 143 4.40 4.53 -4.21
N SER A 144 4.31 5.17 -3.04
CA SER A 144 5.03 6.42 -2.74
C SER A 144 6.56 6.28 -2.84
N SER A 145 7.09 5.06 -2.72
CA SER A 145 8.51 4.76 -2.81
C SER A 145 9.11 4.79 -4.21
N VAL A 146 8.29 4.75 -5.26
CA VAL A 146 8.79 4.76 -6.65
C VAL A 146 9.29 6.15 -7.01
N THR A 147 10.54 6.23 -7.46
CA THR A 147 11.18 7.47 -7.90
C THR A 147 11.27 7.57 -9.42
N ASN A 148 11.18 6.45 -10.16
CA ASN A 148 11.31 6.45 -11.62
C ASN A 148 10.30 5.51 -12.29
N ILE A 149 9.66 5.99 -13.34
CA ILE A 149 8.99 5.18 -14.36
C ILE A 149 9.81 5.33 -15.63
N LYS A 150 10.41 4.24 -16.09
CA LYS A 150 11.31 4.28 -17.26
C LYS A 150 10.56 4.17 -18.58
N ASN A 151 11.33 4.18 -19.67
CA ASN A 151 10.83 4.26 -21.03
C ASN A 151 9.92 3.09 -21.39
N ASP A 152 8.86 3.37 -22.15
CA ASP A 152 7.91 2.36 -22.65
C ASP A 152 7.23 1.50 -21.56
N ALA A 153 7.36 1.85 -20.27
CA ALA A 153 7.00 0.97 -19.15
C ALA A 153 5.55 0.46 -19.22
N PHE A 154 4.60 1.31 -19.61
CA PHE A 154 3.17 1.00 -19.80
C PHE A 154 2.70 1.21 -21.24
N ARG A 155 3.62 1.28 -22.20
CA ARG A 155 3.27 1.56 -23.59
C ARG A 155 2.34 0.48 -24.15
N TYR A 156 1.33 0.92 -24.91
CA TYR A 156 0.23 0.12 -25.46
C TYR A 156 -0.66 -0.61 -24.43
N CYS A 157 -0.72 -0.15 -23.17
CA CYS A 157 -1.75 -0.58 -22.22
C CYS A 157 -3.11 0.07 -22.58
N THR A 158 -3.72 -0.37 -23.67
CA THR A 158 -4.86 0.34 -24.31
C THR A 158 -6.13 0.42 -23.46
N LYS A 159 -6.33 -0.48 -22.48
CA LYS A 159 -7.45 -0.43 -21.53
C LYS A 159 -7.14 0.32 -20.23
N LEU A 160 -5.91 0.79 -20.04
CA LEU A 160 -5.47 1.45 -18.81
C LEU A 160 -6.22 2.77 -18.68
N ASN A 161 -7.20 2.79 -17.78
CA ASN A 161 -8.09 3.92 -17.59
C ASN A 161 -7.84 4.66 -16.26
N SER A 162 -7.08 4.05 -15.36
CA SER A 162 -6.71 4.64 -14.06
C SER A 162 -5.25 4.37 -13.71
N VAL A 163 -4.50 5.45 -13.47
CA VAL A 163 -3.16 5.44 -12.88
C VAL A 163 -3.25 6.24 -11.59
N THR A 164 -2.99 5.61 -10.46
CA THR A 164 -3.04 6.26 -9.14
C THR A 164 -1.66 6.25 -8.52
N PHE A 165 -1.18 7.42 -8.10
CA PHE A 165 0.02 7.55 -7.28
C PHE A 165 -0.38 7.65 -5.81
N GLU A 166 0.25 6.87 -4.95
CA GLU A 166 0.02 6.99 -3.52
C GLU A 166 0.45 8.37 -2.99
N ASP A 167 -0.23 8.81 -1.93
CA ASP A 167 0.07 10.03 -1.22
C ASP A 167 1.54 10.10 -0.77
N GLY A 168 2.14 11.28 -0.89
CA GLY A 168 3.57 11.46 -0.59
C GLY A 168 4.51 10.83 -1.63
N SER A 169 4.02 10.61 -2.85
CA SER A 169 4.83 10.13 -3.98
C SER A 169 6.17 10.85 -4.11
N LYS A 170 7.22 10.07 -4.33
CA LYS A 170 8.60 10.52 -4.55
C LYS A 170 9.01 10.42 -6.01
N LEU A 171 8.04 10.27 -6.93
CA LEU A 171 8.29 10.09 -8.34
C LEU A 171 9.01 11.31 -8.93
N GLN A 172 10.19 11.12 -9.51
CA GLN A 172 11.00 12.17 -10.12
C GLN A 172 10.94 12.13 -11.65
N ILE A 173 10.88 10.93 -12.25
CA ILE A 173 10.99 10.77 -13.70
C ILE A 173 9.84 9.92 -14.24
N ILE A 174 9.20 10.45 -15.29
CA ILE A 174 8.35 9.69 -16.23
C ILE A 174 9.12 9.62 -17.56
N GLY A 175 9.49 8.42 -17.99
CA GLY A 175 10.36 8.20 -19.15
C GLY A 175 9.68 8.45 -20.50
N ASP A 176 10.49 8.31 -21.56
CA ASP A 176 10.03 8.44 -22.94
C ASP A 176 9.00 7.35 -23.26
N ASP A 177 7.92 7.72 -23.95
CA ASP A 177 6.82 6.83 -24.33
C ASP A 177 6.19 6.04 -23.16
N ALA A 178 6.42 6.42 -21.90
CA ALA A 178 6.09 5.61 -20.72
C ALA A 178 4.62 5.17 -20.66
N PHE A 179 3.70 6.00 -21.14
CA PHE A 179 2.27 5.73 -21.28
C PHE A 179 1.77 5.90 -22.72
N ASP A 180 2.65 5.81 -23.72
CA ASP A 180 2.26 5.92 -25.13
C ASP A 180 1.14 4.92 -25.47
N THR A 181 0.09 5.41 -26.12
CA THR A 181 -1.06 4.65 -26.59
C THR A 181 -1.85 3.97 -25.45
N CYS A 182 -1.83 4.53 -24.24
CA CYS A 182 -2.81 4.22 -23.19
C CYS A 182 -4.16 4.88 -23.53
N SER A 183 -4.82 4.39 -24.57
CA SER A 183 -5.95 5.07 -25.24
C SER A 183 -7.21 5.22 -24.39
N ALA A 184 -7.37 4.44 -23.31
CA ALA A 184 -8.47 4.55 -22.35
C ALA A 184 -8.21 5.52 -21.19
N LEU A 185 -6.99 6.04 -21.01
CA LEU A 185 -6.64 6.92 -19.90
C LEU A 185 -7.36 8.27 -20.07
N LYS A 186 -8.22 8.63 -19.10
CA LYS A 186 -9.08 9.83 -19.19
C LYS A 186 -8.46 11.06 -18.55
N SER A 187 -7.75 10.84 -17.46
CA SER A 187 -7.13 11.88 -16.65
C SER A 187 -5.84 11.35 -16.04
N ILE A 188 -4.88 12.24 -15.84
CA ILE A 188 -3.68 11.94 -15.07
C ILE A 188 -3.37 13.09 -14.12
N THR A 189 -2.98 12.72 -12.90
CA THR A 189 -2.47 13.64 -11.89
C THR A 189 -0.98 13.39 -11.72
N ILE A 190 -0.16 14.35 -12.13
CA ILE A 190 1.29 14.26 -12.05
C ILE A 190 1.73 14.72 -10.65
N PRO A 191 2.39 13.85 -9.84
CA PRO A 191 2.88 14.22 -8.51
C PRO A 191 3.87 15.39 -8.58
N SER A 192 3.84 16.29 -7.59
CA SER A 192 4.68 17.50 -7.56
C SER A 192 6.20 17.24 -7.57
N SER A 193 6.61 16.05 -7.15
CA SER A 193 7.99 15.61 -7.13
C SER A 193 8.56 15.35 -8.53
N VAL A 194 7.72 15.30 -9.58
CA VAL A 194 8.18 14.95 -10.93
C VAL A 194 9.01 16.09 -11.52
N GLU A 195 10.29 15.80 -11.74
CA GLU A 195 11.30 16.70 -12.30
C GLU A 195 11.37 16.61 -13.82
N SER A 196 11.06 15.44 -14.40
CA SER A 196 11.15 15.20 -15.84
C SER A 196 10.01 14.33 -16.38
N ILE A 197 9.45 14.74 -17.51
CA ILE A 197 8.51 13.98 -18.33
C ILE A 197 9.12 13.80 -19.71
N GLY A 198 9.28 12.55 -20.14
CA GLY A 198 9.96 12.18 -21.38
C GLY A 198 9.22 12.56 -22.65
N ASN A 199 9.90 12.38 -23.78
CA ASN A 199 9.32 12.54 -25.11
C ASN A 199 8.13 11.59 -25.27
N SER A 200 7.04 12.08 -25.86
CA SER A 200 5.86 11.27 -26.18
C SER A 200 5.28 10.48 -24.99
N ALA A 201 5.57 10.88 -23.74
CA ALA A 201 5.21 10.10 -22.55
C ALA A 201 3.72 9.73 -22.48
N PHE A 202 2.83 10.60 -22.97
CA PHE A 202 1.38 10.36 -23.09
C PHE A 202 0.89 10.49 -24.54
N TYR A 203 1.78 10.23 -25.52
CA TYR A 203 1.41 10.21 -26.92
C TYR A 203 0.30 9.18 -27.17
N GLY A 204 -0.63 9.45 -28.08
CA GLY A 204 -1.66 8.47 -28.42
C GLY A 204 -2.68 8.14 -27.31
N CYS A 205 -2.61 8.77 -26.14
CA CYS A 205 -3.63 8.67 -25.07
C CYS A 205 -4.94 9.36 -25.50
N SER A 206 -5.69 8.74 -26.41
CA SER A 206 -6.81 9.35 -27.11
C SER A 206 -8.04 9.66 -26.24
N SER A 207 -8.11 9.18 -25.00
CA SER A 207 -9.17 9.56 -24.07
C SER A 207 -8.74 10.65 -23.08
N LEU A 208 -7.46 11.05 -23.09
CA LEU A 208 -6.89 11.92 -22.08
C LEU A 208 -7.38 13.35 -22.31
N ALA A 209 -8.32 13.77 -21.47
CA ALA A 209 -8.99 15.05 -21.53
C ALA A 209 -8.58 16.00 -20.40
N ALA A 210 -8.03 15.47 -19.30
CA ALA A 210 -7.61 16.24 -18.14
C ALA A 210 -6.18 15.90 -17.69
N ILE A 211 -5.33 16.91 -17.56
CA ILE A 211 -4.00 16.77 -16.96
C ILE A 211 -3.91 17.73 -15.78
N VAL A 212 -3.58 17.20 -14.62
CA VAL A 212 -3.35 17.96 -13.39
C VAL A 212 -1.86 17.90 -13.08
N ASN A 213 -1.15 19.03 -13.12
CA ASN A 213 0.30 19.05 -12.89
C ASN A 213 0.71 19.93 -11.70
N TYR A 214 1.19 19.30 -10.62
CA TYR A 214 1.62 19.98 -9.39
C TYR A 214 3.11 20.38 -9.36
N CYS A 215 3.86 20.20 -10.45
CA CYS A 215 5.33 20.21 -10.42
C CYS A 215 5.93 21.61 -10.51
N SER A 216 7.12 21.81 -9.91
CA SER A 216 7.83 23.10 -9.89
C SER A 216 8.09 23.71 -11.29
N ASN A 217 8.42 25.01 -11.34
CA ASN A 217 8.69 25.75 -12.58
C ASN A 217 9.84 25.21 -13.45
N ASN A 218 10.73 24.38 -12.88
CA ASN A 218 11.92 23.86 -13.58
C ASN A 218 11.73 22.46 -14.20
N GLN A 219 10.49 21.96 -14.27
CA GLN A 219 10.22 20.65 -14.86
C GLN A 219 10.70 20.59 -16.32
N ILE A 220 11.43 19.52 -16.66
CA ILE A 220 11.82 19.22 -18.03
C ILE A 220 10.68 18.44 -18.69
N ILE A 221 10.24 18.87 -19.87
CA ILE A 221 9.17 18.21 -20.61
C ILE A 221 9.64 17.93 -22.03
N GLY A 222 9.62 16.67 -22.40
CA GLY A 222 10.03 16.17 -23.70
C GLY A 222 9.06 16.57 -24.81
N ASN A 223 9.54 16.43 -26.04
CA ASN A 223 8.76 16.73 -27.23
C ASN A 223 7.52 15.85 -27.28
N ASN A 224 6.38 16.44 -27.66
CA ASN A 224 5.10 15.74 -27.82
C ASN A 224 4.61 14.99 -26.56
N ALA A 225 5.15 15.28 -25.36
CA ALA A 225 4.84 14.56 -24.14
C ALA A 225 3.32 14.42 -23.88
N PHE A 226 2.52 15.41 -24.26
CA PHE A 226 1.07 15.42 -24.06
C PHE A 226 0.25 15.36 -25.36
N VAL A 227 0.86 15.10 -26.52
CA VAL A 227 0.14 15.10 -27.81
C VAL A 227 -0.80 13.90 -27.88
N THR A 228 -2.09 14.16 -27.73
CA THR A 228 -3.14 13.14 -27.79
C THR A 228 -3.82 13.11 -29.17
N GLY A 229 -4.19 11.91 -29.62
CA GLY A 229 -4.69 11.66 -30.98
C GLY A 229 -6.15 12.07 -31.26
N THR A 230 -6.78 12.91 -30.44
CA THR A 230 -8.25 13.13 -30.47
C THR A 230 -8.68 14.59 -30.43
N ALA A 231 -9.83 14.83 -31.06
CA ALA A 231 -10.59 16.07 -31.01
C ALA A 231 -11.58 16.02 -29.83
N GLY A 232 -11.52 17.02 -28.96
CA GLY A 232 -12.36 17.17 -27.77
C GLY A 232 -11.87 18.30 -26.88
N THR A 233 -12.69 18.75 -25.94
CA THR A 233 -12.26 19.75 -24.94
C THR A 233 -11.20 19.12 -24.05
N LYS A 234 -10.02 19.74 -24.04
CA LYS A 234 -8.87 19.31 -23.25
C LYS A 234 -8.51 20.41 -22.26
N ILE A 235 -8.42 20.05 -20.98
CA ILE A 235 -8.13 20.98 -19.89
C ILE A 235 -6.84 20.53 -19.21
N ALA A 236 -5.85 21.42 -19.17
CA ALA A 236 -4.65 21.22 -18.40
C ALA A 236 -4.68 22.21 -17.23
N THR A 237 -4.69 21.65 -16.03
CA THR A 237 -4.64 22.42 -14.80
C THR A 237 -3.19 22.63 -14.43
N ALA A 238 -2.73 23.87 -14.60
CA ALA A 238 -1.41 24.31 -14.19
C ALA A 238 -1.56 25.08 -12.88
N TYR A 239 -0.71 24.78 -11.91
CA TYR A 239 -0.82 25.40 -10.60
C TYR A 239 0.36 26.32 -10.24
N ASN A 240 1.25 26.50 -11.21
CA ASN A 240 2.31 27.49 -11.20
C ASN A 240 2.55 27.97 -12.63
N SER A 241 3.47 28.90 -12.78
CA SER A 241 3.87 29.50 -14.05
C SER A 241 4.93 28.67 -14.79
N ASN A 242 4.94 27.34 -14.65
CA ASN A 242 5.85 26.46 -15.39
C ASN A 242 5.60 26.58 -16.89
N LEU A 243 6.40 27.42 -17.54
CA LEU A 243 6.29 27.70 -18.97
C LEU A 243 6.48 26.45 -19.82
N ASN A 244 7.30 25.49 -19.39
CA ASN A 244 7.51 24.25 -20.14
C ASN A 244 6.22 23.42 -20.17
N PHE A 245 5.53 23.27 -19.04
CA PHE A 245 4.23 22.59 -18.97
C PHE A 245 3.18 23.33 -19.78
N ILE A 246 3.06 24.63 -19.58
CA ILE A 246 2.10 25.48 -20.28
C ILE A 246 2.29 25.34 -21.80
N HIS A 247 3.52 25.50 -22.30
CA HIS A 247 3.81 25.38 -23.73
C HIS A 247 3.53 23.97 -24.26
N ALA A 248 3.96 22.92 -23.55
CA ALA A 248 3.75 21.54 -23.99
C ALA A 248 2.26 21.18 -24.04
N ALA A 249 1.48 21.57 -23.02
CA ALA A 249 0.04 21.35 -22.97
C ALA A 249 -0.70 22.16 -24.05
N GLN A 250 -0.35 23.43 -24.25
CA GLN A 250 -0.93 24.26 -25.32
C GLN A 250 -0.59 23.70 -26.72
N SER A 251 0.65 23.27 -26.94
CA SER A 251 1.07 22.63 -28.19
C SER A 251 0.32 21.33 -28.45
N ALA A 252 -0.12 20.66 -27.39
CA ALA A 252 -1.00 19.49 -27.47
C ALA A 252 -2.49 19.84 -27.56
N GLY A 253 -2.87 21.13 -27.62
CA GLY A 253 -4.25 21.58 -27.78
C GLY A 253 -5.06 21.63 -26.48
N TYR A 254 -4.43 21.69 -25.31
CA TYR A 254 -5.11 21.90 -24.02
C TYR A 254 -5.37 23.39 -23.77
N THR A 255 -6.56 23.70 -23.24
CA THR A 255 -6.81 24.99 -22.59
C THR A 255 -6.19 24.94 -21.20
N ILE A 256 -5.48 26.00 -20.81
CA ILE A 256 -4.85 26.08 -19.50
C ILE A 256 -5.80 26.74 -18.51
N GLU A 257 -6.09 26.05 -17.41
CA GLU A 257 -6.73 26.63 -16.24
C GLU A 257 -5.68 26.79 -15.14
N TYR A 258 -5.53 28.02 -14.65
CA TYR A 258 -4.62 28.34 -13.54
C TYR A 258 -5.38 28.31 -12.23
N PHE A 259 -4.95 27.45 -11.31
CA PHE A 259 -5.39 27.46 -9.92
C PHE A 259 -4.15 27.58 -9.04
N PRO A 260 -3.89 28.70 -8.37
CA PRO A 260 -2.80 28.76 -7.42
C PRO A 260 -3.07 27.74 -6.30
N PHE A 261 -2.09 26.90 -5.98
CA PHE A 261 -2.10 26.13 -4.74
C PHE A 261 -1.00 26.59 -3.82
N TYR A 262 -1.12 26.18 -2.56
CA TYR A 262 -0.08 26.29 -1.57
C TYR A 262 0.28 24.91 -1.02
N THR A 263 1.57 24.72 -0.78
CA THR A 263 2.11 23.54 -0.13
C THR A 263 1.85 23.64 1.36
N VAL A 264 1.10 22.67 1.90
CA VAL A 264 0.86 22.51 3.34
C VAL A 264 1.67 21.32 3.82
N SER A 265 2.73 21.59 4.58
CA SER A 265 3.56 20.53 5.19
C SER A 265 3.04 20.16 6.57
N PHE A 266 3.20 18.90 6.97
CA PHE A 266 2.77 18.37 8.25
C PHE A 266 3.98 17.99 9.11
N ASP A 267 4.20 18.72 10.20
CA ASP A 267 5.23 18.42 11.19
C ASP A 267 4.63 17.65 12.37
N ALA A 268 5.03 16.38 12.50
CA ALA A 268 4.58 15.48 13.57
C ALA A 268 4.92 15.97 14.98
N ASN A 269 5.86 16.90 15.12
CA ASN A 269 6.25 17.51 16.40
C ASN A 269 6.51 16.46 17.50
N GLY A 270 7.38 15.51 17.18
CA GLY A 270 7.75 14.38 18.05
C GLY A 270 6.87 13.13 17.89
N GLY A 271 5.89 13.12 16.99
CA GLY A 271 5.20 11.92 16.53
C GLY A 271 5.95 11.15 15.43
N GLU A 272 5.37 10.03 15.02
CA GLU A 272 5.79 9.27 13.84
C GLU A 272 5.57 10.08 12.54
N THR A 273 6.14 9.62 11.43
CA THR A 273 6.01 10.31 10.14
C THR A 273 4.53 10.46 9.74
N PRO A 274 4.03 11.69 9.49
CA PRO A 274 2.64 11.89 9.09
C PRO A 274 2.36 11.26 7.74
N SER A 275 1.13 10.79 7.56
CA SER A 275 0.64 10.28 6.28
C SER A 275 -0.56 11.12 5.82
N PRO A 276 -0.42 11.98 4.79
CA PRO A 276 0.83 12.35 4.10
C PRO A 276 1.73 13.32 4.90
N VAL A 277 3.01 13.46 4.50
CA VAL A 277 3.95 14.47 5.06
C VAL A 277 3.68 15.89 4.56
N SER A 278 2.99 16.03 3.44
CA SER A 278 2.58 17.32 2.86
C SER A 278 1.43 17.12 1.88
N LYS A 279 0.66 18.18 1.62
CA LYS A 279 -0.37 18.21 0.58
C LYS A 279 -0.44 19.56 -0.14
N PHE A 280 -1.14 19.60 -1.27
CA PHE A 280 -1.49 20.85 -1.95
C PHE A 280 -2.93 21.24 -1.65
N VAL A 281 -3.16 22.53 -1.47
CA VAL A 281 -4.49 23.11 -1.25
C VAL A 281 -4.62 24.36 -2.11
N ASN A 282 -5.71 24.49 -2.85
CA ASN A 282 -5.98 25.66 -3.70
C ASN A 282 -6.24 26.93 -2.87
N ASP A 283 -5.91 28.08 -3.45
CA ASP A 283 -6.03 29.44 -2.86
C ASP A 283 -7.44 29.90 -2.45
N SER A 284 -8.44 29.15 -2.85
CA SER A 284 -9.86 29.40 -2.63
C SER A 284 -10.51 28.26 -1.83
N GLY A 285 -9.73 27.26 -1.42
CA GLY A 285 -10.23 26.07 -0.75
C GLY A 285 -10.04 26.03 0.76
N THR A 286 -10.46 24.89 1.29
CA THR A 286 -10.25 24.50 2.68
C THR A 286 -9.15 23.45 2.75
N TYR A 287 -8.56 23.22 3.92
CA TYR A 287 -7.51 22.21 4.06
C TYR A 287 -7.97 20.80 3.66
N GLY A 288 -9.28 20.49 3.72
CA GLY A 288 -9.79 19.15 3.45
C GLY A 288 -9.19 18.12 4.39
N ASP A 289 -9.08 16.87 3.94
CA ASP A 289 -8.51 15.79 4.77
C ASP A 289 -7.08 16.13 5.23
N LEU A 290 -6.85 16.01 6.54
CA LEU A 290 -5.57 16.30 7.19
C LEU A 290 -4.78 15.02 7.41
N ALA A 291 -3.46 15.14 7.50
CA ALA A 291 -2.59 13.99 7.71
C ALA A 291 -2.91 13.25 9.02
N VAL A 292 -2.82 11.92 8.95
CA VAL A 292 -2.89 11.05 10.13
C VAL A 292 -1.49 10.95 10.73
N VAL A 293 -1.41 11.06 12.05
CA VAL A 293 -0.15 10.97 12.79
C VAL A 293 -0.38 10.29 14.14
N ILE A 294 0.61 9.52 14.59
CA ILE A 294 0.58 8.78 15.85
C ILE A 294 1.80 9.18 16.69
N ARG A 295 1.62 9.23 18.02
CA ARG A 295 2.71 9.39 18.97
C ARG A 295 2.41 8.53 20.21
N THR A 296 3.15 7.44 20.38
CA THR A 296 2.94 6.50 21.48
C THR A 296 2.98 7.20 22.84
N GLY A 297 1.95 7.00 23.66
CA GLY A 297 1.80 7.61 24.98
C GLY A 297 1.24 9.05 24.98
N TYR A 298 0.76 9.54 23.83
CA TYR A 298 0.17 10.87 23.70
C TYR A 298 -1.18 10.82 22.97
N THR A 299 -2.05 11.76 23.29
CA THR A 299 -3.32 12.01 22.57
C THR A 299 -3.11 13.13 21.55
N PHE A 300 -3.48 12.87 20.30
CA PHE A 300 -3.44 13.87 19.23
C PHE A 300 -4.55 14.91 19.41
N ASN A 301 -4.19 16.19 19.56
CA ASN A 301 -5.14 17.28 19.72
C ASN A 301 -5.50 17.99 18.41
N GLY A 302 -4.81 17.68 17.31
CA GLY A 302 -5.03 18.30 16.00
C GLY A 302 -3.79 19.01 15.44
N TRP A 303 -3.98 19.59 14.26
CA TRP A 303 -2.99 20.35 13.52
C TRP A 303 -3.13 21.86 13.81
N PHE A 304 -2.01 22.57 13.97
CA PHE A 304 -1.99 24.00 14.31
C PHE A 304 -1.07 24.79 13.38
N THR A 305 -1.40 26.05 13.14
CA THR A 305 -0.64 26.93 12.23
C THR A 305 0.74 27.37 12.73
N ALA A 306 1.12 27.02 13.97
CA ALA A 306 2.42 27.35 14.55
C ALA A 306 2.87 26.28 15.56
N LEU A 307 4.19 26.09 15.68
CA LEU A 307 4.81 25.14 16.61
C LEU A 307 4.31 25.34 18.05
N THR A 308 4.33 26.58 18.53
CA THR A 308 3.74 27.01 19.80
C THR A 308 2.65 28.04 19.55
N GLY A 309 1.47 27.86 20.18
CA GLY A 309 0.30 28.71 19.91
C GLY A 309 -0.34 28.42 18.56
N GLY A 310 -0.75 29.46 17.83
CA GLY A 310 -1.43 29.31 16.54
C GLY A 310 -2.90 28.85 16.65
N THR A 311 -3.56 28.80 15.51
CA THR A 311 -4.97 28.42 15.40
C THR A 311 -5.07 26.95 15.03
N LYS A 312 -6.02 26.23 15.64
CA LYS A 312 -6.33 24.85 15.26
C LYS A 312 -6.91 24.84 13.85
N VAL A 313 -6.42 23.93 13.02
CA VAL A 313 -6.89 23.71 11.65
C VAL A 313 -7.84 22.51 11.64
N GLU A 314 -9.00 22.70 11.03
CA GLU A 314 -9.99 21.68 10.74
C GLU A 314 -10.09 21.49 9.22
N THR A 315 -10.75 20.42 8.77
CA THR A 315 -10.91 20.13 7.33
C THR A 315 -11.63 21.25 6.57
N THR A 316 -12.48 22.03 7.26
CA THR A 316 -13.22 23.16 6.72
C THR A 316 -12.51 24.51 6.88
N THR A 317 -11.34 24.56 7.52
CA THR A 317 -10.60 25.82 7.67
C THR A 317 -10.08 26.25 6.30
N THR A 318 -10.30 27.51 5.92
CA THR A 318 -9.73 28.08 4.69
C THR A 318 -8.23 28.25 4.82
N ILE A 319 -7.51 27.98 3.74
CA ILE A 319 -6.06 28.11 3.73
C ILE A 319 -5.64 29.59 3.82
N ASN A 320 -4.51 29.83 4.47
CA ASN A 320 -3.81 31.10 4.31
C ASN A 320 -2.95 31.00 3.06
N ASN A 321 -3.17 31.91 2.12
CA ASN A 321 -2.73 31.84 0.73
C ASN A 321 -1.20 31.94 0.54
N SER A 322 -0.47 31.00 1.14
CA SER A 322 0.99 30.86 1.16
C SER A 322 1.39 29.45 1.58
N ASP A 323 2.51 28.96 1.05
CA ASP A 323 3.14 27.73 1.54
C ASP A 323 3.45 27.84 3.03
N HIS A 324 3.13 26.80 3.81
CA HIS A 324 3.35 26.80 5.25
C HIS A 324 3.37 25.40 5.84
N THR A 325 3.63 25.31 7.14
CA THR A 325 3.67 24.06 7.91
C THR A 325 2.60 24.08 9.00
N LEU A 326 1.88 22.99 9.13
CA LEU A 326 1.02 22.69 10.26
C LEU A 326 1.76 21.78 11.23
N TYR A 327 1.58 22.04 12.52
CA TYR A 327 2.29 21.37 13.60
C TYR A 327 1.31 20.54 14.43
N ALA A 328 1.62 19.27 14.63
CA ALA A 328 0.86 18.39 15.49
C ALA A 328 0.94 18.86 16.94
N ARG A 329 -0.19 18.83 17.64
CA ARG A 329 -0.25 19.13 19.07
C ARG A 329 -0.68 17.90 19.85
N TRP A 330 -0.02 17.69 20.99
CA TRP A 330 -0.09 16.47 21.76
C TRP A 330 -0.38 16.78 23.23
N THR A 331 -1.23 15.97 23.85
CA THR A 331 -1.38 15.90 25.31
C THR A 331 -0.72 14.62 25.79
N ILE A 332 0.15 14.70 26.79
CA ILE A 332 0.77 13.50 27.38
C ILE A 332 -0.31 12.69 28.09
N ASN A 333 -0.36 11.38 27.81
CA ASN A 333 -1.33 10.51 28.47
C ASN A 333 -0.82 10.14 29.87
N GLN A 334 -1.77 9.92 30.78
CA GLN A 334 -1.49 9.35 32.09
C GLN A 334 -1.90 7.89 32.10
N TYR A 335 -1.10 7.07 32.77
CA TYR A 335 -1.36 5.65 32.92
C TYR A 335 -1.36 5.27 34.39
N ASN A 336 -2.25 4.32 34.71
CA ASN A 336 -2.41 3.82 36.06
C ASN A 336 -1.54 2.59 36.29
N ILE A 337 -0.76 2.63 37.37
CA ILE A 337 -0.01 1.49 37.89
C ILE A 337 -0.69 1.08 39.20
N SER A 338 -1.31 -0.09 39.15
CA SER A 338 -2.05 -0.69 40.25
C SER A 338 -1.22 -1.75 40.97
N PHE A 339 -1.47 -1.90 42.27
CA PHE A 339 -0.71 -2.78 43.15
C PHE A 339 -1.66 -3.74 43.87
N ASP A 340 -1.56 -5.04 43.55
CA ASP A 340 -2.22 -6.10 44.30
C ASP A 340 -1.29 -6.60 45.40
N SER A 341 -1.65 -6.34 46.65
CA SER A 341 -0.84 -6.72 47.81
C SER A 341 -0.82 -8.24 48.09
N ALA A 342 -1.61 -9.04 47.37
CA ALA A 342 -1.70 -10.49 47.55
C ALA A 342 -1.90 -10.92 49.02
N GLY A 343 -2.81 -10.21 49.71
CA GLY A 343 -3.14 -10.43 51.11
C GLY A 343 -2.23 -9.72 52.12
N GLY A 344 -1.40 -8.76 51.68
CA GLY A 344 -0.73 -7.80 52.56
C GLY A 344 -1.53 -6.50 52.74
N THR A 345 -0.96 -5.51 53.43
CA THR A 345 -1.56 -4.18 53.57
C THR A 345 -1.82 -3.53 52.19
N PRO A 346 -2.91 -2.78 52.00
CA PRO A 346 -3.21 -2.11 50.74
C PRO A 346 -2.10 -1.15 50.29
N VAL A 347 -1.90 -1.04 48.98
CA VAL A 347 -0.98 -0.08 48.36
C VAL A 347 -1.78 0.74 47.34
N GLU A 348 -1.75 2.05 47.46
CA GLU A 348 -2.48 2.94 46.55
C GLU A 348 -1.91 2.89 45.14
N SER A 349 -2.78 2.91 44.13
CA SER A 349 -2.36 3.01 42.74
C SER A 349 -1.75 4.37 42.46
N ILE A 350 -0.77 4.42 41.57
CA ILE A 350 -0.17 5.65 41.08
C ILE A 350 -0.70 5.94 39.67
N THR A 351 -1.00 7.21 39.40
CA THR A 351 -1.35 7.70 38.07
C THR A 351 -0.35 8.79 37.73
N GLN A 352 0.43 8.58 36.66
CA GLN A 352 1.53 9.45 36.29
C GLN A 352 1.61 9.62 34.78
N ASP A 353 2.26 10.69 34.34
CA ASP A 353 2.50 10.97 32.93
C ASP A 353 3.39 9.90 32.30
N TYR A 354 3.05 9.50 31.08
CA TYR A 354 3.81 8.57 30.27
C TYR A 354 5.31 8.91 30.23
N GLY A 355 6.16 7.89 30.36
CA GLY A 355 7.62 8.05 30.25
C GLY A 355 8.28 8.72 31.46
N THR A 356 7.53 9.24 32.44
CA THR A 356 8.11 9.69 33.72
C THR A 356 8.58 8.51 34.55
N ALA A 357 9.52 8.75 35.48
CA ALA A 357 9.99 7.70 36.37
C ALA A 357 8.84 7.22 37.27
N VAL A 358 8.67 5.90 37.36
CA VAL A 358 7.66 5.29 38.24
C VAL A 358 8.00 5.63 39.68
N ALA A 359 7.05 6.26 40.39
CA ALA A 359 7.21 6.52 41.81
C ALA A 359 7.31 5.19 42.57
N VAL A 360 8.33 5.07 43.43
CA VAL A 360 8.53 3.85 44.23
C VAL A 360 7.39 3.75 45.26
N PRO A 361 6.54 2.71 45.19
CA PRO A 361 5.45 2.54 46.15
C PRO A 361 6.00 2.13 47.52
N VAL A 362 5.25 2.43 48.58
CA VAL A 362 5.56 1.90 49.91
C VAL A 362 5.41 0.37 49.87
N ASN A 363 6.39 -0.34 50.41
CA ASN A 363 6.32 -1.80 50.47
C ASN A 363 5.15 -2.24 51.38
N PRO A 364 4.27 -3.13 50.92
CA PRO A 364 3.22 -3.68 51.78
C PRO A 364 3.83 -4.54 52.89
N THR A 365 3.09 -4.74 53.98
CA THR A 365 3.44 -5.69 55.03
C THR A 365 2.42 -6.82 55.11
N LYS A 366 2.87 -8.01 55.52
CA LYS A 366 2.04 -9.21 55.70
C LYS A 366 2.59 -10.03 56.86
N GLU A 367 1.76 -10.29 57.86
CA GLU A 367 2.19 -11.00 59.07
C GLU A 367 2.79 -12.38 58.73
N GLY A 368 3.90 -12.72 59.38
CA GLY A 368 4.62 -13.97 59.13
C GLY A 368 5.32 -14.09 57.77
N HIS A 369 5.40 -13.02 56.96
CA HIS A 369 6.02 -13.03 55.64
C HIS A 369 6.99 -11.85 55.42
N THR A 370 7.96 -12.03 54.53
CA THR A 370 8.89 -11.00 54.04
C THR A 370 8.54 -10.64 52.59
N PHE A 371 8.45 -9.35 52.28
CA PHE A 371 8.20 -8.85 50.92
C PHE A 371 9.44 -9.04 50.04
N LYS A 372 9.28 -9.70 48.89
CA LYS A 372 10.38 -10.00 47.94
C LYS A 372 10.38 -9.12 46.71
N GLY A 373 9.30 -8.37 46.46
CA GLY A 373 9.16 -7.49 45.30
C GLY A 373 7.82 -7.63 44.61
N TRP A 374 7.70 -6.97 43.47
CA TRP A 374 6.50 -6.94 42.63
C TRP A 374 6.68 -7.85 41.40
N GLN A 375 5.60 -8.51 40.96
CA GLN A 375 5.56 -9.29 39.73
C GLN A 375 4.39 -8.86 38.82
N PRO A 376 4.63 -8.49 37.54
CA PRO A 376 5.96 -8.28 36.94
C PRO A 376 6.77 -7.22 37.69
N ALA A 377 8.08 -7.17 37.49
CA ALA A 377 8.91 -6.12 38.11
C ALA A 377 8.42 -4.73 37.69
N LEU A 378 8.54 -3.74 38.59
CA LEU A 378 8.15 -2.38 38.25
C LEU A 378 9.02 -1.85 37.11
N PRO A 379 8.42 -1.22 36.08
CA PRO A 379 9.19 -0.61 35.02
C PRO A 379 9.91 0.63 35.55
N SER A 380 11.02 1.02 34.92
CA SER A 380 11.76 2.24 35.29
C SER A 380 10.98 3.52 34.94
N THR A 381 10.13 3.46 33.91
CA THR A 381 9.27 4.56 33.48
C THR A 381 7.83 4.09 33.27
N VAL A 382 6.88 5.02 33.35
CA VAL A 382 5.45 4.76 33.15
C VAL A 382 5.22 4.26 31.72
N PRO A 383 4.68 3.05 31.51
CA PRO A 383 4.47 2.48 30.19
C PRO A 383 3.26 3.10 29.48
N ALA A 384 3.10 2.84 28.18
CA ALA A 384 1.98 3.35 27.37
C ALA A 384 0.66 2.57 27.57
N GLU A 385 0.46 1.98 28.75
CA GLU A 385 -0.71 1.19 29.10
C GLU A 385 -0.85 1.09 30.63
N ASN A 386 -2.06 0.81 31.12
CA ASN A 386 -2.26 0.53 32.53
C ASN A 386 -1.63 -0.83 32.89
N LYS A 387 -0.94 -0.90 34.03
CA LYS A 387 -0.31 -2.13 34.51
C LYS A 387 -0.72 -2.44 35.94
N THR A 388 -0.81 -3.74 36.24
CA THR A 388 -1.00 -4.24 37.60
C THR A 388 0.19 -5.08 38.01
N HIS A 389 0.67 -4.85 39.22
CA HIS A 389 1.81 -5.53 39.81
C HIS A 389 1.38 -6.23 41.09
N THR A 390 1.76 -7.49 41.26
CA THR A 390 1.34 -8.33 42.39
C THR A 390 2.51 -8.60 43.33
N ALA A 391 2.30 -8.38 44.63
CA ALA A 391 3.32 -8.57 45.66
C ALA A 391 3.73 -10.05 45.78
N GLN A 392 5.04 -10.29 45.84
CA GLN A 392 5.63 -11.60 46.07
C GLN A 392 6.12 -11.70 47.52
N TRP A 393 5.81 -12.84 48.16
CA TRP A 393 6.01 -13.06 49.58
C TRP A 393 6.84 -14.32 49.85
N GLU A 394 7.69 -14.27 50.87
CA GLU A 394 8.39 -15.43 51.43
C GLU A 394 7.96 -15.62 52.89
N THR A 395 7.55 -16.84 53.26
CA THR A 395 7.17 -17.14 54.65
C THR A 395 8.39 -17.07 55.57
N ASN A 396 8.25 -16.37 56.69
CA ASN A 396 9.30 -16.23 57.69
C ASN A 396 9.54 -17.58 58.37
N LYS A 397 10.81 -17.96 58.56
CA LYS A 397 11.20 -19.16 59.30
C LYS A 397 11.64 -18.76 60.70
N TYR A 398 11.07 -19.40 61.71
CA TYR A 398 11.43 -19.20 63.11
C TYR A 398 12.10 -20.48 63.62
N THR A 399 13.30 -20.33 64.18
CA THR A 399 13.97 -21.45 64.85
C THR A 399 13.50 -21.48 66.31
N ILE A 400 12.82 -22.56 66.69
CA ILE A 400 12.48 -22.82 68.09
C ILE A 400 13.64 -23.60 68.71
N THR A 401 14.35 -22.98 69.64
CA THR A 401 15.34 -23.66 70.49
C THR A 401 14.68 -24.06 71.80
N PHE A 402 14.72 -25.35 72.11
CA PHE A 402 14.29 -25.87 73.40
C PHE A 402 15.49 -25.88 74.34
N ASP A 403 15.39 -25.16 75.44
CA ASP A 403 16.28 -25.29 76.59
C ASP A 403 15.61 -26.25 77.58
N SER A 404 16.25 -27.38 77.85
CA SER A 404 15.70 -28.37 78.79
C SER A 404 15.99 -28.01 80.26
N ASP A 405 16.68 -26.90 80.54
CA ASP A 405 17.11 -26.48 81.88
C ASP A 405 17.78 -27.62 82.66
N GLY A 406 18.59 -28.43 81.96
CA GLY A 406 19.29 -29.59 82.52
C GLY A 406 18.48 -30.89 82.63
N GLY A 407 17.24 -30.93 82.13
CA GLY A 407 16.45 -32.16 82.03
C GLY A 407 16.93 -33.06 80.87
N THR A 408 17.06 -34.36 81.14
CA THR A 408 17.31 -35.43 80.14
C THR A 408 16.03 -36.06 79.65
#